data_AF-A0A256YBB3-F1
#
_entry.id   AF-A0A256YBB3-F1
#
_cell.length_a   1.000
_cell.length_b   1.000
_cell.length_c   1.000
_cell.angle_alpha   90.00
_cell.angle_beta   90.00
_cell.angle_gamma   90.00
#
_symmetry.space_group_name_H-M   'P 1'
#
loop_
_entity.id
_entity.type
_entity.pdbx_description
1 polymer ?
#
loop_
_entity_poly.entity_id
_entity_poly.type
_entity_poly.pdbx_seq_one_letter_code
_entity_poly.pdbx_strand_id
1 'polypeptide(L)'
;MVEIKAVQKVSLLDYPGKVSAIIFLGGCNFRCPFCYNVDIVLNPEKLVNIDEKIVLEFLKKRKKFLDGVCITGGEPTIHKDLPEFIRKIKALGLLVKLDTNGYMPEMLEKLFDEKLRALKGSKRYVLQQFLNDKKMIDKRFNKVKPYPQKVLEKFLKLVQPFFKEVELRA
;
A
#
# COMPACT_ATOMS: atom_id res chain seq x y z
N MET A 1 9.48 -8.21 -10.19
CA MET A 1 8.02 -8.00 -10.35
C MET A 1 7.41 -7.83 -8.96
N VAL A 2 6.24 -7.20 -8.87
CA VAL A 2 5.49 -7.19 -7.59
C VAL A 2 5.12 -8.61 -7.17
N GLU A 3 5.18 -8.91 -5.87
CA GLU A 3 4.83 -10.23 -5.35
C GLU A 3 3.38 -10.24 -4.88
N ILE A 4 2.46 -10.66 -5.75
CA ILE A 4 1.02 -10.69 -5.43
C ILE A 4 0.70 -11.99 -4.69
N LYS A 5 0.24 -11.89 -3.44
CA LYS A 5 -0.06 -13.04 -2.58
C LYS A 5 -1.56 -13.36 -2.50
N ALA A 6 -2.40 -12.34 -2.64
CA ALA A 6 -3.85 -12.54 -2.64
C ALA A 6 -4.56 -11.44 -3.43
N VAL A 7 -5.76 -11.78 -3.93
CA VAL A 7 -6.68 -10.82 -4.56
C VAL A 7 -8.06 -11.01 -3.98
N GLN A 8 -8.57 -10.00 -3.29
CA GLN A 8 -9.99 -9.92 -2.96
C GLN A 8 -10.73 -9.30 -4.14
N LYS A 9 -11.61 -10.08 -4.76
CA LYS A 9 -12.20 -9.73 -6.07
C LYS A 9 -13.12 -8.50 -6.00
N VAL A 10 -13.76 -8.26 -4.86
CA VAL A 10 -14.67 -7.13 -4.64
C VAL A 10 -14.59 -6.67 -3.17
N SER A 11 -14.56 -5.37 -2.96
CA SER A 11 -14.74 -4.68 -1.69
C SER A 11 -15.52 -3.38 -1.92
N LEU A 12 -16.43 -3.09 -0.98
CA LEU A 12 -17.20 -1.85 -0.89
C LEU A 12 -16.70 -0.94 0.24
N LEU A 13 -15.76 -1.42 1.05
CA LEU A 13 -15.27 -0.76 2.26
C LEU A 13 -13.95 -0.04 2.00
N ASP A 14 -13.02 -0.69 1.30
CA ASP A 14 -11.62 -0.27 1.24
C ASP A 14 -11.38 0.94 0.33
N TYR A 15 -12.29 1.22 -0.60
CA TYR A 15 -12.28 2.45 -1.38
C TYR A 15 -13.62 3.18 -1.16
N PRO A 16 -13.67 4.15 -0.23
CA PRO A 16 -14.92 4.84 0.11
C PRO A 16 -15.64 5.41 -1.13
N GLY A 17 -16.90 5.01 -1.30
CA GLY A 17 -17.75 5.43 -2.42
C GLY A 17 -17.41 4.78 -3.78
N LYS A 18 -16.64 3.69 -3.78
CA LYS A 18 -16.17 2.99 -4.97
C LYS A 18 -16.25 1.47 -4.81
N VAL A 19 -16.68 0.76 -5.85
CA VAL A 19 -16.58 -0.69 -5.92
C VAL A 19 -15.15 -1.04 -6.34
N SER A 20 -14.41 -1.72 -5.49
CA SER A 20 -12.97 -1.94 -5.70
C SER A 20 -12.57 -3.41 -5.59
N ALA A 21 -11.44 -3.78 -6.20
CA ALA A 21 -10.75 -5.02 -5.85
C ALA A 21 -9.57 -4.70 -4.93
N ILE A 22 -9.16 -5.64 -4.07
CA ILE A 22 -7.99 -5.48 -3.20
C ILE A 22 -6.90 -6.43 -3.68
N ILE A 23 -5.68 -5.92 -3.82
CA ILE A 23 -4.48 -6.68 -4.18
C ILE A 23 -3.52 -6.62 -3.00
N PHE A 24 -3.14 -7.79 -2.49
CA PHE A 24 -2.23 -7.91 -1.36
C PHE A 24 -0.83 -8.29 -1.86
N LEU A 25 0.14 -7.41 -1.60
CA LEU A 25 1.55 -7.64 -1.91
C LEU A 25 2.31 -8.27 -0.74
N GLY A 26 3.30 -9.11 -1.05
CA GLY A 26 4.09 -9.88 -0.10
C GLY A 26 5.19 -9.07 0.60
N GLY A 27 5.36 -9.31 1.89
CA GLY A 27 6.42 -8.72 2.69
C GLY A 27 6.06 -7.34 3.25
N CYS A 28 6.65 -7.01 4.39
CA CYS A 28 6.55 -5.70 5.04
C CYS A 28 7.90 -5.36 5.67
N ASN A 29 8.23 -4.07 5.77
CA ASN A 29 9.35 -3.58 6.57
C ASN A 29 9.00 -3.49 8.08
N PHE A 30 7.72 -3.62 8.46
CA PHE A 30 7.25 -3.57 9.86
C PHE A 30 6.74 -4.93 10.36
N ARG A 31 6.61 -5.10 11.68
CA ARG A 31 6.00 -6.27 12.35
C ARG A 31 5.07 -5.84 13.47
N CYS A 32 3.99 -5.16 13.08
CA CYS A 32 2.99 -4.66 14.02
C CYS A 32 2.34 -5.82 14.79
N PRO A 33 2.05 -5.66 16.10
CA PRO A 33 1.49 -6.73 16.93
C PRO A 33 0.00 -6.98 16.63
N PHE A 34 -0.65 -6.06 15.91
CA PHE A 34 -2.04 -6.17 15.46
C PHE A 34 -2.14 -6.48 13.96
N CYS A 35 -1.04 -6.92 13.33
CA CYS A 35 -1.08 -7.26 11.90
C CYS A 35 -2.02 -8.43 11.66
N TYR A 36 -3.06 -8.22 10.86
CA TYR A 36 -4.00 -9.28 10.46
C TYR A 36 -3.50 -10.09 9.24
N ASN A 37 -2.49 -9.58 8.52
CA ASN A 37 -1.88 -10.21 7.34
C ASN A 37 -0.57 -10.95 7.70
N VAL A 38 -0.57 -11.72 8.79
CA VAL A 38 0.66 -12.28 9.39
C VAL A 38 1.47 -13.11 8.40
N ASP A 39 0.85 -14.01 7.64
CA ASP A 39 1.58 -14.88 6.70
C ASP A 39 2.19 -14.12 5.53
N ILE A 40 1.49 -13.11 5.01
CA ILE A 40 1.98 -12.22 3.96
C ILE A 40 3.21 -11.44 4.44
N VAL A 41 3.30 -11.14 5.74
CA VAL A 41 4.39 -10.36 6.34
C VAL A 41 5.57 -11.21 6.80
N LEU A 42 5.30 -12.34 7.45
CA LEU A 42 6.31 -13.18 8.10
C LEU A 42 6.84 -14.29 7.20
N ASN A 43 5.99 -14.86 6.35
CA ASN A 43 6.32 -16.00 5.52
C ASN A 43 5.86 -15.81 4.05
N PRO A 44 6.10 -14.65 3.40
CA PRO A 44 5.64 -14.41 2.03
C PRO A 44 6.17 -15.45 1.04
N GLU A 45 7.33 -16.06 1.30
CA GLU A 45 7.95 -17.11 0.50
C GLU A 45 7.20 -18.45 0.55
N LYS A 46 6.41 -18.70 1.61
CA LYS A 46 5.58 -19.91 1.72
C LYS A 46 4.27 -19.79 0.96
N LEU A 47 3.90 -18.57 0.58
CA LEU A 47 2.68 -18.29 -0.17
C LEU A 47 2.96 -18.30 -1.67
N VAL A 48 2.06 -18.93 -2.42
CA VAL A 48 2.14 -18.96 -3.89
C VAL A 48 1.96 -17.55 -4.45
N ASN A 49 2.90 -17.13 -5.30
CA ASN A 49 2.76 -15.89 -6.06
C ASN A 49 1.71 -16.07 -7.17
N ILE A 50 0.76 -15.15 -7.23
CA ILE A 50 -0.19 -15.03 -8.33
C ILE A 50 0.49 -14.27 -9.46
N ASP A 51 0.47 -14.82 -10.67
CA ASP A 51 1.02 -14.14 -11.85
C ASP A 51 0.30 -12.82 -12.10
N GLU A 52 1.08 -11.74 -12.27
CA GLU A 52 0.59 -10.40 -12.59
C GLU A 52 -0.37 -10.40 -13.79
N LYS A 53 -0.10 -11.22 -14.82
CA LYS A 53 -0.94 -11.34 -16.01
C LYS A 53 -2.33 -11.85 -15.68
N ILE A 54 -2.44 -12.82 -14.77
CA ILE A 54 -3.73 -13.39 -14.33
C ILE A 54 -4.54 -12.30 -13.64
N VAL A 55 -3.89 -11.49 -12.79
CA VAL A 55 -4.53 -10.38 -12.08
C VAL A 55 -4.99 -9.29 -13.04
N LEU A 56 -4.15 -8.89 -13.98
CA LEU A 56 -4.50 -7.88 -14.98
C LEU A 56 -5.64 -8.34 -15.90
N GLU A 57 -5.67 -9.60 -16.32
CA GLU A 57 -6.78 -10.16 -17.10
C GLU A 57 -8.08 -10.21 -16.29
N PHE A 58 -8.02 -10.54 -15.00
CA PHE A 58 -9.16 -10.44 -14.10
C PHE A 58 -9.70 -9.01 -14.03
N LEU A 59 -8.83 -8.01 -13.80
CA LEU A 59 -9.22 -6.61 -13.73
C LEU A 59 -9.83 -6.13 -15.05
N LYS A 60 -9.22 -6.50 -16.19
CA LYS A 60 -9.72 -6.17 -17.53
C LYS A 60 -11.12 -6.72 -17.78
N LYS A 61 -11.41 -7.95 -17.35
CA LYS A 61 -12.75 -8.56 -17.44
C LYS A 61 -13.77 -7.85 -16.54
N ARG A 62 -13.33 -7.31 -15.41
CA ARG A 62 -14.20 -6.69 -14.38
C ARG A 62 -14.27 -5.17 -14.42
N LYS A 63 -13.53 -4.51 -15.30
CA LYS A 63 -13.42 -3.03 -15.35
C LYS A 63 -14.73 -2.26 -15.55
N LYS A 64 -15.80 -2.93 -16.01
CA LYS A 64 -17.15 -2.33 -16.11
C LYS A 64 -17.90 -2.30 -14.77
N PHE A 65 -17.46 -3.11 -13.80
CA PHE A 65 -18.08 -3.26 -12.47
C PHE A 65 -17.19 -2.74 -11.34
N LEU A 66 -15.88 -2.71 -11.56
CA LEU A 66 -14.91 -2.13 -10.64
C LEU A 66 -14.66 -0.68 -11.02
N ASP A 67 -14.78 0.22 -10.06
CA ASP A 67 -14.32 1.60 -10.21
C ASP A 67 -12.80 1.72 -10.00
N GLY A 68 -12.21 0.82 -9.19
CA GLY A 68 -10.80 0.93 -8.85
C GLY A 68 -10.21 -0.30 -8.15
N VAL A 69 -8.96 -0.14 -7.74
CA VAL A 69 -8.16 -1.17 -7.08
C VAL A 69 -7.47 -0.57 -5.86
N CYS A 70 -7.60 -1.23 -4.71
CA CYS A 70 -6.83 -0.99 -3.50
C CYS A 70 -5.59 -1.89 -3.53
N ILE A 71 -4.41 -1.29 -3.59
CA ILE A 71 -3.15 -2.01 -3.47
C ILE A 71 -2.70 -1.86 -2.03
N THR A 72 -2.54 -3.00 -1.36
CA THR A 72 -2.13 -3.12 0.03
C THR A 72 -1.21 -4.35 0.14
N GLY A 73 -1.06 -4.91 1.32
CA GLY A 73 -0.28 -6.10 1.59
C GLY A 73 0.43 -5.95 2.93
N GLY A 74 1.62 -6.53 3.03
CA GLY A 74 2.49 -6.14 4.13
C GLY A 74 2.85 -4.65 4.02
N GLU A 75 3.71 -4.28 3.07
CA GLU A 75 3.98 -2.88 2.72
C GLU A 75 4.28 -2.75 1.21
N PRO A 76 3.37 -2.19 0.39
CA PRO A 76 3.56 -2.09 -1.05
C PRO A 76 4.82 -1.34 -1.49
N THR A 77 5.21 -0.29 -0.77
CA THR A 77 6.28 0.63 -1.20
C THR A 77 7.69 0.02 -1.11
N ILE A 78 7.84 -1.18 -0.56
CA ILE A 78 9.10 -1.94 -0.61
C ILE A 78 9.38 -2.49 -2.02
N HIS A 79 8.36 -2.64 -2.86
CA HIS A 79 8.50 -3.22 -4.20
C HIS A 79 8.91 -2.17 -5.23
N LYS A 80 10.10 -2.32 -5.81
CA LYS A 80 10.64 -1.42 -6.84
C LYS A 80 9.76 -1.31 -8.09
N ASP A 81 9.03 -2.38 -8.41
CA ASP A 81 8.18 -2.48 -9.61
C ASP A 81 6.76 -1.93 -9.42
N LEU A 82 6.41 -1.47 -8.20
CA LEU A 82 5.10 -0.90 -7.88
C LEU A 82 4.65 0.21 -8.86
N PRO A 83 5.51 1.17 -9.27
CA PRO A 83 5.15 2.20 -10.25
C PRO A 83 4.67 1.66 -11.59
N GLU A 84 5.30 0.59 -12.09
CA GLU A 84 4.93 -0.05 -13.36
C GLU A 84 3.61 -0.80 -13.22
N PHE A 85 3.43 -1.52 -12.10
CA PHE A 85 2.19 -2.23 -11.83
C PHE A 85 0.98 -1.29 -11.75
N ILE A 86 1.11 -0.15 -11.05
CA ILE A 86 0.06 0.87 -10.97
C ILE A 86 -0.26 1.44 -12.37
N ARG A 87 0.76 1.70 -13.20
CA ARG A 87 0.55 2.18 -14.58
C ARG A 87 -0.28 1.19 -15.39
N LYS A 88 0.00 -0.11 -15.30
CA LYS A 88 -0.79 -1.14 -16.00
C LYS A 88 -2.25 -1.17 -15.55
N ILE A 89 -2.52 -1.03 -14.24
CA ILE A 89 -3.89 -0.97 -13.71
C ILE A 89 -4.61 0.28 -14.24
N LYS A 90 -3.96 1.45 -14.19
CA LYS A 90 -4.53 2.70 -14.69
C LYS A 90 -4.80 2.68 -16.19
N ALA A 91 -3.98 2.00 -16.97
CA ALA A 91 -4.20 1.82 -18.40
C ALA A 91 -5.50 1.04 -18.71
N LEU A 92 -6.04 0.29 -17.74
CA LEU A 92 -7.36 -0.35 -17.86
C LEU A 92 -8.53 0.62 -17.61
N GLY A 93 -8.25 1.85 -17.20
CA GLY A 93 -9.25 2.86 -16.83
C GLY A 93 -9.70 2.81 -15.36
N LEU A 94 -9.00 2.04 -14.52
CA LEU A 94 -9.34 1.86 -13.10
C LEU A 94 -8.65 2.90 -12.21
N LEU A 95 -9.35 3.37 -11.18
CA LEU A 95 -8.75 4.16 -10.10
C LEU A 95 -7.83 3.28 -9.25
N VAL A 96 -6.84 3.90 -8.60
CA VAL A 96 -5.92 3.20 -7.70
C VAL A 96 -5.89 3.92 -6.36
N LYS A 97 -6.15 3.17 -5.28
CA LYS A 97 -5.88 3.54 -3.90
C LYS A 97 -4.68 2.72 -3.42
N LEU A 98 -3.72 3.37 -2.76
CA LEU A 98 -2.56 2.72 -2.18
C LEU A 98 -2.63 2.81 -0.66
N ASP A 99 -2.57 1.65 -0.01
CA ASP A 99 -2.48 1.54 1.44
C ASP A 99 -1.05 1.20 1.82
N THR A 100 -0.41 2.12 2.53
CA THR A 100 1.02 2.08 2.88
C THR A 100 1.21 2.62 4.30
N ASN A 101 2.21 2.10 5.00
CA ASN A 101 2.72 2.65 6.26
C ASN A 101 3.56 3.92 6.06
N GLY A 102 3.82 4.32 4.81
CA GLY A 102 4.43 5.60 4.46
C GLY A 102 5.93 5.73 4.78
N TYR A 103 6.62 4.62 5.06
CA TYR A 103 8.03 4.64 5.48
C TYR A 103 9.04 4.84 4.34
N MET A 104 8.62 4.64 3.09
CA MET A 104 9.49 4.71 1.91
C MET A 104 9.23 6.01 1.11
N PRO A 105 9.71 7.18 1.58
CA PRO A 105 9.42 8.48 0.97
C PRO A 105 9.90 8.56 -0.49
N GLU A 106 11.07 7.99 -0.80
CA GLU A 106 11.59 7.97 -2.18
C GLU A 106 10.67 7.23 -3.15
N MET A 107 10.04 6.13 -2.69
CA MET A 107 9.06 5.42 -3.52
C MET A 107 7.80 6.25 -3.67
N LEU A 108 7.32 6.90 -2.61
CA LEU A 108 6.17 7.78 -2.69
C LEU A 108 6.42 8.94 -3.65
N GLU A 109 7.55 9.63 -3.54
CA GLU A 109 7.95 10.69 -4.47
C GLU A 109 7.95 10.21 -5.92
N LYS A 110 8.52 9.03 -6.20
CA LYS A 110 8.45 8.41 -7.54
C LYS A 110 7.02 8.13 -7.99
N LEU A 111 6.12 7.79 -7.07
CA LEU A 111 4.71 7.57 -7.37
C LEU A 111 3.96 8.87 -7.72
N PHE A 112 4.43 10.01 -7.19
CA PHE A 112 3.86 11.33 -7.42
C PHE A 112 4.52 12.15 -8.53
N ASP A 113 5.72 11.76 -8.96
CA ASP A 113 6.41 12.38 -10.09
C ASP A 113 5.44 12.53 -11.28
N GLU A 114 5.48 13.70 -11.94
CA GLU A 114 4.50 14.15 -12.94
C GLU A 114 4.32 13.17 -14.10
N LYS A 115 5.35 12.35 -14.37
CA LYS A 115 5.32 11.29 -15.38
C LYS A 115 4.48 10.09 -14.98
N LEU A 116 4.33 9.82 -13.68
CA LEU A 116 3.68 8.61 -13.19
C LEU A 116 2.20 8.82 -12.85
N ARG A 117 1.79 10.00 -12.36
CA ARG A 117 0.40 10.36 -11.96
C ARG A 117 -0.33 9.24 -11.22
N ALA A 118 0.39 8.32 -10.58
CA ALA A 118 -0.10 6.99 -10.17
C ALA A 118 -1.08 7.07 -9.01
N LEU A 119 -1.05 8.17 -8.26
CA LEU A 119 -1.96 8.42 -7.14
C LEU A 119 -2.83 9.67 -7.36
N LYS A 120 -2.77 10.29 -8.56
CA LYS A 120 -3.61 11.44 -8.94
C LYS A 120 -5.10 11.10 -8.73
N GLY A 121 -5.79 11.95 -7.95
CA GLY A 121 -7.20 11.78 -7.57
C GLY A 121 -7.41 11.30 -6.13
N SER A 122 -6.35 10.88 -5.43
CA SER A 122 -6.41 10.55 -4.01
C SER A 122 -6.60 11.82 -3.17
N LYS A 123 -7.62 11.84 -2.30
CA LYS A 123 -7.93 13.02 -1.49
C LYS A 123 -7.16 13.06 -0.17
N ARG A 124 -6.86 11.90 0.41
CA ARG A 124 -6.33 11.76 1.77
C ARG A 124 -5.10 10.84 1.81
N TYR A 125 -4.13 11.23 2.62
CA TYR A 125 -2.98 10.44 3.02
C TYR A 125 -2.92 10.34 4.54
N VAL A 126 -2.71 9.13 5.07
CA VAL A 126 -2.57 8.89 6.50
C VAL A 126 -1.25 8.15 6.73
N LEU A 127 -0.34 8.78 7.46
CA LEU A 127 0.89 8.16 7.92
C LEU A 127 0.61 7.51 9.27
N GLN A 128 0.82 6.20 9.40
CA GLN A 128 0.71 5.51 10.70
C GLN A 128 2.10 5.35 11.32
N GLN A 129 2.31 5.94 12.49
CA GLN A 129 3.54 5.72 13.25
C GLN A 129 3.54 4.31 13.85
N PHE A 130 4.70 3.66 13.78
CA PHE A 130 4.95 2.45 14.56
C PHE A 130 5.17 2.81 16.03
N LEU A 131 4.39 2.20 16.91
CA LEU A 131 4.55 2.29 18.36
C LEU A 131 4.88 0.90 18.92
N ASN A 132 5.77 0.87 19.91
CA ASN A 132 6.19 -0.33 20.65
C ASN A 132 6.07 -0.15 22.17
N ASP A 133 5.17 0.73 22.58
CA ASP A 133 4.77 1.01 23.96
C ASP A 133 3.97 -0.15 24.59
N LYS A 134 3.46 -1.07 23.76
CA LYS A 134 2.74 -2.28 24.18
C LYS A 134 3.53 -3.55 23.93
N LYS A 135 3.12 -4.66 24.56
CA LYS A 135 3.74 -5.98 24.41
C LYS A 135 3.63 -6.45 22.95
N MET A 136 4.79 -6.52 22.28
CA MET A 136 4.89 -6.96 20.89
C MET A 136 4.81 -8.48 20.77
N ILE A 137 4.16 -8.98 19.72
CA ILE A 137 4.14 -10.43 19.38
C ILE A 137 5.58 -10.91 19.15
N ASP A 138 6.38 -10.13 18.42
CA ASP A 138 7.80 -10.39 18.24
C ASP A 138 8.63 -9.47 19.15
N LYS A 139 9.34 -10.10 20.11
CA LYS A 139 10.12 -9.40 21.13
C LYS A 139 11.26 -8.55 20.56
N ARG A 140 11.72 -8.80 19.33
CA ARG A 140 12.77 -8.01 18.68
C ARG A 140 12.33 -6.56 18.49
N PHE A 141 11.03 -6.34 18.25
CA PHE A 141 10.47 -5.02 17.99
C PHE A 141 10.31 -4.14 19.23
N ASN A 142 10.38 -4.72 20.43
CA ASN A 142 10.45 -3.95 21.68
C ASN A 142 11.69 -3.05 21.74
N LYS A 143 12.75 -3.38 20.98
CA LYS A 143 14.01 -2.63 20.95
C LYS A 143 14.10 -1.63 19.79
N VAL A 144 13.17 -1.69 18.84
CA VAL A 144 13.14 -0.78 17.68
C VAL A 144 12.68 0.58 18.15
N LYS A 145 13.50 1.62 17.97
CA LYS A 145 13.10 2.98 18.30
C LYS A 145 12.13 3.50 17.22
N PRO A 146 10.91 3.92 17.57
CA PRO A 146 10.04 4.65 16.65
C PRO A 146 10.74 5.86 16.05
N TYR A 147 10.29 6.30 14.88
CA TYR A 147 10.82 7.50 14.25
C TYR A 147 10.57 8.73 15.14
N PRO A 148 11.56 9.63 15.28
CA PRO A 148 11.32 10.92 15.90
C PRO A 148 10.25 11.69 15.13
N GLN A 149 9.41 12.43 15.85
CA GLN A 149 8.30 13.18 15.27
C GLN A 149 8.75 14.13 14.14
N LYS A 150 9.90 14.79 14.29
CA LYS A 150 10.49 15.66 13.25
C LYS A 150 10.70 14.95 11.91
N VAL A 151 11.01 13.65 11.92
CA VAL A 151 11.19 12.88 10.69
C VAL A 151 9.85 12.57 10.04
N LEU A 152 8.84 12.21 10.84
CA LEU A 152 7.49 11.97 10.34
C LEU A 152 6.90 13.23 9.73
N GLU A 153 7.07 14.38 10.38
CA GLU A 153 6.67 15.69 9.85
C GLU A 153 7.35 16.01 8.51
N LYS A 154 8.62 15.64 8.34
CA LYS A 154 9.32 15.78 7.05
C LYS A 154 8.64 14.93 5.97
N PHE A 155 8.26 13.70 6.27
CA PHE A 155 7.52 12.86 5.32
C PHE A 155 6.16 13.44 4.96
N LEU A 156 5.41 13.96 5.94
CA LEU A 156 4.14 14.63 5.68
C LEU A 156 4.34 15.83 4.74
N LYS A 157 5.36 16.66 4.97
CA LYS A 157 5.67 17.82 4.11
C LYS A 157 6.00 17.42 2.68
N LEU A 158 6.72 16.31 2.48
CA LEU A 158 7.05 15.81 1.14
C LEU A 158 5.79 15.40 0.37
N VAL A 159 4.80 14.82 1.04
CA VAL A 159 3.57 14.37 0.39
C VAL A 159 2.46 15.42 0.35
N GLN A 160 2.54 16.46 1.20
CA GLN A 160 1.52 17.50 1.35
C GLN A 160 1.08 18.18 0.05
N PRO A 161 1.97 18.47 -0.92
CA PRO A 161 1.55 19.05 -2.20
C PRO A 161 0.63 18.15 -3.04
N PHE A 162 0.60 16.84 -2.75
CA PHE A 162 -0.10 15.86 -3.59
C PHE A 162 -1.48 15.45 -3.05
N PHE A 163 -1.83 15.81 -1.82
CA PHE A 163 -3.06 15.39 -1.16
C PHE A 163 -3.82 16.58 -0.55
N LYS A 164 -5.16 16.51 -0.59
CA LYS A 164 -6.02 17.52 0.04
C LYS A 164 -5.95 17.44 1.57
N GLU A 165 -5.83 16.22 2.10
CA GLU A 165 -5.78 15.92 3.52
C GLU A 165 -4.57 15.04 3.82
N VAL A 166 -3.71 15.46 4.75
CA VAL A 166 -2.53 14.70 5.19
C VAL A 166 -2.57 14.63 6.71
N GLU A 167 -2.53 13.42 7.26
CA GLU A 167 -2.64 13.18 8.70
C GLU A 167 -1.53 12.24 9.18
N LEU A 168 -0.95 12.54 10.34
CA LEU A 168 -0.13 11.58 11.09
C LEU A 168 -1.01 10.97 12.18
N ARG A 169 -1.08 9.64 12.19
CA ARG A 169 -1.76 8.84 13.20
C ARG A 169 -0.70 8.13 14.02
N ALA A 170 -0.63 8.46 15.31
CA ALA A 170 0.20 7.76 16.30
C ALA A 170 -0.70 6.83 17.11
#